data_AF-A0A925RXR0-F1
#
_entry.id   AF-A0A925RXR0-F1
#
_cell.length_a   1.000
_cell.length_b   1.000
_cell.length_c   1.000
_cell.angle_alpha   90.00
_cell.angle_beta   90.00
_cell.angle_gamma   90.00
#
_symmetry.space_group_name_H-M   'P 1'
#
loop_
_entity.id
_entity.type
_entity.pdbx_description
1 polymer ?
#
loop_
_entity_poly.entity_id
_entity_poly.type
_entity_poly.pdbx_seq_one_letter_code
_entity_poly.pdbx_strand_id
1 'polypeptide(L)'
;MVATAAARLAGRGRMGYVAPMPLVLVFLMGIANFALYRAVMESDHPVLAELSGKIRTWLGPWGLYALEAVVLVAALWFARQGSVAAALLYGLYLAANIGSFMLLRRIG
;
A
#
# COMPACT_ATOMS: atom_id res chain seq x y z
N MET A 1 -46.29 22.01 3.63
CA MET A 1 -45.78 20.64 3.36
C MET A 1 -44.91 20.52 2.10
N VAL A 2 -44.95 21.44 1.12
CA VAL A 2 -44.15 21.34 -0.13
C VAL A 2 -42.67 21.76 0.07
N ALA A 3 -42.39 22.71 0.97
CA ALA A 3 -41.02 23.18 1.23
C ALA A 3 -40.09 22.09 1.83
N THR A 4 -40.65 21.14 2.57
CA THR A 4 -39.89 20.04 3.21
C THR A 4 -39.45 18.97 2.21
N ALA A 5 -40.16 18.82 1.09
CA ALA A 5 -39.79 17.89 0.00
C ALA A 5 -38.63 18.44 -0.83
N ALA A 6 -38.61 19.75 -1.11
CA ALA A 6 -37.51 20.42 -1.83
C ALA A 6 -36.21 20.42 -1.01
N ALA A 7 -36.28 20.62 0.32
CA ALA A 7 -35.12 20.54 1.21
C ALA A 7 -34.50 19.13 1.27
N ARG A 8 -35.32 18.07 1.13
CA ARG A 8 -34.84 16.67 1.07
C ARG A 8 -34.17 16.33 -0.26
N LEU A 9 -34.51 17.03 -1.34
CA LEU A 9 -33.84 16.89 -2.64
C LEU A 9 -32.55 17.72 -2.72
N ALA A 10 -32.45 18.82 -1.96
CA ALA A 10 -31.25 19.65 -1.86
C ALA A 10 -30.11 18.98 -1.06
N GLY A 11 -30.41 17.99 -0.19
CA GLY A 11 -29.41 17.20 0.53
C GLY A 11 -28.80 16.04 -0.27
N ARG A 12 -29.21 15.87 -1.53
CA ARG A 12 -28.79 14.74 -2.39
C ARG A 12 -27.83 15.18 -3.50
N GLY A 13 -27.03 16.21 -3.23
CA GLY A 13 -26.05 16.74 -4.16
C GLY A 13 -24.64 16.43 -3.68
N ARG A 14 -23.92 15.62 -4.49
CA ARG A 14 -22.51 15.20 -4.36
C ARG A 14 -22.32 13.83 -3.70
N MET A 15 -22.77 12.78 -4.38
CA MET A 15 -21.84 11.66 -4.59
C MET A 15 -20.68 12.25 -5.38
N GLY A 16 -19.70 12.83 -4.68
CA GLY A 16 -18.44 13.19 -5.30
C GLY A 16 -17.94 11.93 -5.98
N TYR A 17 -17.57 12.02 -7.24
CA TYR A 17 -16.73 11.01 -7.85
C TYR A 17 -15.51 10.87 -6.93
N VAL A 18 -15.51 9.85 -6.07
CA VAL A 18 -14.28 9.39 -5.44
C VAL A 18 -13.53 8.84 -6.63
N ALA A 19 -12.73 9.69 -7.28
CA ALA A 19 -12.03 9.33 -8.49
C ALA A 19 -11.32 8.01 -8.18
N PRO A 20 -11.46 6.94 -8.99
CA PRO A 20 -10.76 5.69 -8.75
C PRO A 20 -9.23 5.86 -8.82
N MET A 21 -8.74 7.03 -9.22
CA MET A 21 -7.32 7.35 -9.41
C MET A 21 -6.44 6.99 -8.20
N PRO A 22 -6.74 7.37 -6.93
CA PRO A 22 -5.89 6.99 -5.80
C PRO A 22 -5.90 5.47 -5.57
N LEU A 23 -7.03 4.81 -5.81
CA LEU A 23 -7.15 3.36 -5.69
C LEU A 23 -6.29 2.64 -6.74
N VAL A 24 -6.38 3.08 -8.00
CA VAL A 24 -5.59 2.54 -9.12
C VAL A 24 -4.09 2.79 -8.88
N LEU A 25 -3.72 3.99 -8.43
CA LEU A 25 -2.33 4.33 -8.12
C LEU A 25 -1.77 3.46 -6.99
N VAL A 26 -2.50 3.31 -5.88
CA VAL A 26 -2.08 2.44 -4.77
C VAL A 26 -1.97 0.99 -5.21
N PHE A 27 -2.88 0.52 -6.06
CA PHE A 27 -2.81 -0.83 -6.61
C PHE A 27 -1.56 -1.04 -7.47
N LEU A 28 -1.24 -0.12 -8.38
CA LEU A 28 -0.02 -0.17 -9.21
C LEU A 28 1.25 -0.08 -8.36
N MET A 29 1.26 0.78 -7.34
CA MET A 29 2.33 0.83 -6.34
C MET A 29 2.48 -0.51 -5.62
N GLY A 30 1.37 -1.18 -5.32
CA GLY A 30 1.37 -2.52 -4.73
C GLY A 30 2.07 -3.54 -5.62
N ILE A 31 1.78 -3.57 -6.92
CA ILE A 31 2.46 -4.46 -7.88
C ILE A 31 3.97 -4.21 -7.87
N ALA A 32 4.38 -2.94 -7.93
CA ALA A 32 5.78 -2.56 -7.87
C ALA A 32 6.44 -2.96 -6.55
N ASN A 33 5.74 -2.79 -5.43
CA ASN A 33 6.21 -3.15 -4.11
C ASN A 33 6.43 -4.67 -3.98
N PHE A 34 5.50 -5.50 -4.48
CA PHE A 34 5.67 -6.95 -4.51
C PHE A 34 6.81 -7.40 -5.40
N ALA A 35 6.99 -6.76 -6.57
CA ALA A 35 8.12 -7.05 -7.45
C ALA A 35 9.46 -6.69 -6.79
N LEU A 36 9.52 -5.54 -6.11
CA LEU A 36 10.68 -5.15 -5.32
C LEU A 36 10.94 -6.13 -4.19
N TYR A 37 9.89 -6.53 -3.47
CA TYR A 37 10.00 -7.45 -2.34
C TYR A 37 10.55 -8.81 -2.77
N ARG A 38 10.08 -9.30 -3.93
CA ARG A 38 10.64 -10.49 -4.56
C ARG A 38 12.12 -10.32 -4.88
N ALA A 39 12.53 -9.19 -5.45
CA ALA A 39 13.93 -8.91 -5.74
C ALA A 39 14.80 -8.81 -4.47
N VAL A 40 14.24 -8.34 -3.35
CA VAL A 40 14.88 -8.33 -2.03
C VAL A 40 15.06 -9.77 -1.53
N MET A 41 14.03 -10.60 -1.62
CA MET A 41 14.09 -12.01 -1.19
C MET A 41 15.03 -12.87 -2.04
N GLU A 42 15.14 -12.58 -3.33
CA GLU A 42 16.07 -13.25 -4.24
C GLU A 42 17.51 -12.71 -4.12
N SER A 43 17.72 -11.57 -3.43
CA SER A 43 19.06 -11.03 -3.22
C SER A 43 19.77 -11.71 -2.05
N ASP A 44 20.97 -12.24 -2.30
CA ASP A 44 21.74 -13.05 -1.36
C ASP A 44 22.51 -12.18 -0.33
N HIS A 45 21.82 -11.19 0.26
CA HIS A 45 22.43 -10.22 1.15
C HIS A 45 22.38 -10.71 2.61
N PRO A 46 23.49 -10.77 3.36
CA PRO A 46 23.53 -11.34 4.71
C PRO A 46 22.57 -10.67 5.70
N VAL A 47 22.40 -9.34 5.60
CA VAL A 47 21.44 -8.57 6.40
C VAL A 47 19.99 -9.00 6.13
N LEU A 48 19.64 -9.25 4.87
CA LEU A 48 18.31 -9.70 4.47
C LEU A 48 18.07 -11.16 4.85
N ALA A 49 19.10 -12.00 4.78
CA ALA A 49 19.05 -13.39 5.22
C ALA A 49 18.75 -13.50 6.72
N GLU A 50 19.35 -12.64 7.56
CA GLU A 50 19.08 -12.64 9.00
C GLU A 50 17.65 -12.18 9.31
N LEU A 51 17.22 -11.07 8.70
CA LEU A 51 15.90 -10.49 8.91
C LEU A 51 14.79 -11.43 8.41
N SER A 52 14.97 -12.00 7.22
CA SER A 52 14.03 -12.97 6.65
C SER A 52 14.00 -14.27 7.44
N GLY A 53 15.14 -14.77 7.94
CA GLY A 53 15.22 -15.95 8.79
C GLY A 53 14.46 -15.78 10.11
N LYS A 54 14.61 -14.62 10.78
CA LYS A 54 13.85 -14.29 11.99
C LYS A 54 12.35 -14.28 11.72
N ILE A 55 11.90 -13.59 10.67
CA ILE A 55 10.46 -13.48 10.39
C ILE A 55 9.87 -14.80 9.89
N ARG A 56 10.60 -15.55 9.07
CA ARG A 56 10.20 -16.87 8.58
C ARG A 56 9.99 -17.89 9.69
N THR A 57 10.73 -17.77 10.79
CA THR A 57 10.54 -18.62 11.98
C THR A 57 9.18 -18.38 12.65
N TRP A 58 8.66 -17.15 12.59
CA TRP A 58 7.39 -16.76 13.19
C TRP A 58 6.18 -16.91 12.25
N LEU A 59 6.33 -16.50 10.99
CA LEU A 59 5.23 -16.38 10.03
C LEU A 59 5.32 -17.35 8.85
N GLY A 60 6.35 -18.21 8.83
CA GLY A 60 6.59 -19.16 7.75
C GLY A 60 7.20 -18.53 6.49
N PRO A 61 7.43 -19.33 5.44
CA PRO A 61 8.14 -18.90 4.23
C PRO A 61 7.43 -17.80 3.44
N TRP A 62 6.10 -17.67 3.61
CA TRP A 62 5.28 -16.65 2.95
C TRP A 62 4.93 -15.47 3.85
N GLY A 63 5.38 -15.48 5.11
CA GLY A 63 4.97 -14.50 6.11
C GLY A 63 5.26 -13.06 5.73
N LEU A 64 6.40 -12.84 5.08
CA LEU A 64 6.82 -11.54 4.62
C LEU A 64 5.95 -11.01 3.45
N TYR A 65 5.61 -11.86 2.49
CA TYR A 65 4.64 -11.52 1.45
C TYR A 65 3.25 -11.21 2.03
N ALA A 66 2.84 -11.92 3.09
CA ALA A 66 1.58 -11.66 3.77
C ALA A 66 1.58 -10.30 4.48
N LEU A 67 2.68 -9.90 5.12
CA LEU A 67 2.81 -8.57 5.71
C LEU A 67 2.67 -7.46 4.66
N GLU A 68 3.35 -7.59 3.52
CA GLU A 68 3.23 -6.65 2.40
C GLU A 68 1.79 -6.57 1.87
N ALA A 69 1.09 -7.70 1.80
CA ALA A 69 -0.32 -7.76 1.40
C ALA A 69 -1.22 -7.03 2.41
N VAL A 70 -0.99 -7.19 3.71
CA VAL A 70 -1.76 -6.50 4.75
C VAL A 70 -1.59 -4.98 4.63
N VAL A 71 -0.36 -4.50 4.44
CA VAL A 71 -0.09 -3.06 4.27
C VAL A 71 -0.77 -2.53 3.00
N LEU A 72 -0.71 -3.26 1.88
CA LEU A 72 -1.40 -2.88 0.64
C LEU A 72 -2.93 -2.85 0.81
N VAL A 73 -3.51 -3.88 1.44
CA VAL A 73 -4.95 -3.97 1.66
C VAL A 73 -5.42 -2.82 2.55
N ALA A 74 -4.68 -2.47 3.60
CA ALA A 74 -4.97 -1.31 4.42
C ALA A 74 -4.94 -0.01 3.59
N ALA A 75 -3.91 0.19 2.78
CA ALA A 75 -3.80 1.36 1.91
C ALA A 75 -4.95 1.45 0.90
N LEU A 76 -5.32 0.35 0.25
CA LEU A 76 -6.45 0.27 -0.68
C LEU A 76 -7.78 0.57 0.03
N TRP A 77 -7.97 0.07 1.25
CA TRP A 77 -9.17 0.33 2.05
C TRP A 77 -9.35 1.82 2.35
N PHE A 78 -8.28 2.52 2.72
CA PHE A 78 -8.32 3.97 2.95
C PHE A 78 -8.40 4.76 1.65
N ALA A 79 -7.73 4.32 0.58
CA ALA A 79 -7.82 4.95 -0.74
C ALA A 79 -9.25 4.86 -1.32
N ARG A 80 -9.96 3.75 -1.09
CA ARG A 80 -11.38 3.59 -1.45
C ARG A 80 -12.28 4.64 -0.79
N GLN A 81 -11.93 5.10 0.41
CA GLN A 81 -12.65 6.16 1.11
C GLN A 81 -12.31 7.56 0.59
N GLY A 82 -11.46 7.68 -0.43
CA GLY A 82 -11.02 8.94 -1.02
C GLY A 82 -9.83 9.59 -0.31
N SER A 83 -9.14 8.86 0.58
CA SER A 83 -8.00 9.40 1.31
C SER A 83 -6.75 9.52 0.43
N VAL A 84 -6.48 10.73 -0.06
CA VAL A 84 -5.23 11.06 -0.76
C VAL A 84 -4.02 10.85 0.16
N ALA A 85 -4.16 11.14 1.46
CA ALA A 85 -3.11 10.93 2.45
C ALA A 85 -2.71 9.44 2.53
N ALA A 86 -3.64 8.50 2.44
CA ALA A 86 -3.32 7.07 2.43
C ALA A 86 -2.50 6.68 1.19
N ALA A 87 -2.85 7.21 0.01
CA ALA A 87 -2.07 6.98 -1.20
C ALA A 87 -0.65 7.56 -1.10
N LEU A 88 -0.49 8.76 -0.53
CA LEU A 88 0.82 9.38 -0.31
C LEU A 88 1.66 8.62 0.72
N LEU A 89 1.05 8.18 1.83
CA LEU A 89 1.73 7.38 2.85
C LEU A 89 2.20 6.05 2.27
N TYR A 90 1.35 5.38 1.47
CA TYR A 90 1.75 4.15 0.80
C TYR A 90 2.86 4.38 -0.24
N GLY A 91 2.80 5.48 -0.99
CA GLY A 91 3.87 5.88 -1.91
C GLY A 91 5.19 6.16 -1.19
N LEU A 92 5.16 6.82 -0.04
CA LEU A 92 6.33 7.07 0.80
C LEU A 92 6.92 5.76 1.34
N TYR A 93 6.05 4.85 1.79
CA TYR A 93 6.45 3.51 2.20
C TYR A 93 7.16 2.75 1.08
N LEU A 94 6.59 2.73 -0.14
CA LEU A 94 7.23 2.12 -1.31
C LEU A 94 8.60 2.77 -1.62
N ALA A 95 8.67 4.11 -1.59
CA ALA A 95 9.93 4.82 -1.84
C ALA A 95 11.02 4.47 -0.81
N ALA A 96 10.64 4.35 0.46
CA ALA A 96 11.54 3.92 1.53
C ALA A 96 12.03 2.48 1.31
N ASN A 97 11.15 1.56 0.88
CA ASN A 97 11.53 0.19 0.54
C ASN A 97 12.53 0.15 -0.62
N ILE A 98 12.29 0.93 -1.69
CA ILE A 98 13.21 1.06 -2.83
C ILE A 98 14.56 1.60 -2.37
N GLY A 99 14.55 2.69 -1.60
CA GLY A 99 15.76 3.31 -1.07
C GLY A 99 16.58 2.36 -0.21
N SER A 100 15.92 1.59 0.65
CA SER A 100 16.53 0.59 1.52
C SER A 100 17.20 -0.51 0.70
N PHE A 101 16.51 -1.02 -0.32
CA PHE A 101 17.08 -2.03 -1.22
C PHE A 101 18.26 -1.50 -2.04
N MET A 102 18.17 -0.27 -2.55
CA MET A 102 19.28 0.36 -3.27
C MET A 102 20.49 0.63 -2.37
N LEU A 103 20.25 1.01 -1.12
CA LEU A 103 21.31 1.20 -0.13
C LEU A 103 21.99 -0.12 0.19
N LEU A 104 21.21 -1.17 0.48
CA LEU A 104 21.73 -2.51 0.72
C LEU A 104 22.60 -2.99 -0.45
N ARG A 105 22.14 -2.84 -1.69
CA ARG A 105 22.92 -3.16 -2.89
C ARG A 105 24.25 -2.41 -3.04
N ARG A 106 24.45 -1.28 -2.35
CA ARG A 106 25.70 -0.51 -2.41
C ARG A 106 26.69 -0.88 -1.32
N ILE A 107 26.25 -1.53 -0.25
CA ILE A 107 27.07 -1.79 0.96
C ILE A 107 27.44 -3.27 1.13
N GLY A 108 27.08 -4.12 0.17
CA GLY A 108 27.56 -5.50 0.03
C GLY A 108 28.30 -5.68 -1.28
#